data_AF-A0A9D4E5V1-F1
#
_entry.id   AF-A0A9D4E5V1-F1
#
_cell.length_a   1.000
_cell.length_b   1.000
_cell.length_c   1.000
_cell.angle_alpha   90.00
_cell.angle_beta   90.00
_cell.angle_gamma   90.00
#
_symmetry.space_group_name_H-M   'P 1'
#
loop_
_entity.id
_entity.type
_entity.pdbx_description
1 polymer ?
#
loop_
_entity_poly.entity_id
_entity_poly.type
_entity_poly.pdbx_seq_one_letter_code
_entity_poly.pdbx_strand_id
1 'polypeptide(L)'
;MQWDIENGNSQIEDFYVGFGSDPTEREYPNILDYKSSDRKLNFRHQHEAIGSTELFYIFIKAVNKAGITSVATLGPILIDETPPLWRSIPNVSIDGEKVVFGWEAGTFFDEEQTGPINQIVFQFRK
;
A
#
# COMPACT_ATOMS: atom_id res chain seq x y z
N MET A 1 0.14 -1.49 7.64
CA MET A 1 0.75 -0.53 8.59
C MET A 1 0.94 -1.20 9.94
N GLN A 2 1.96 -0.77 10.71
CA GLN A 2 2.26 -1.22 12.07
C GLN A 2 2.67 -0.01 12.92
N TRP A 3 2.39 -0.02 14.22
CA TRP A 3 2.75 1.05 15.16
C TRP A 3 3.19 0.48 16.52
N ASP A 4 3.92 1.30 17.29
CA ASP A 4 4.37 0.98 18.64
C ASP A 4 3.66 1.86 19.69
N ILE A 5 3.64 1.39 20.93
CA ILE A 5 3.10 2.14 22.08
C ILE A 5 4.28 2.69 22.88
N GLU A 6 4.51 4.00 22.81
CA GLU A 6 5.42 4.66 23.75
C GLU A 6 4.79 4.61 25.15
N ASN A 7 5.44 3.86 26.04
CA ASN A 7 5.05 3.64 27.44
C ASN A 7 3.77 2.81 27.65
N GLY A 8 3.91 1.49 27.50
CA GLY A 8 3.26 0.50 28.37
C GLY A 8 1.81 0.76 28.79
N ASN A 9 0.94 1.20 27.88
CA ASN A 9 -0.46 1.44 28.22
C ASN A 9 -1.21 0.11 28.31
N SER A 10 -1.01 -0.60 29.42
CA SER A 10 -1.74 -1.79 29.87
C SER A 10 -3.27 -1.61 29.87
N GLN A 11 -3.73 -0.36 29.76
CA GLN A 11 -5.13 0.03 29.77
C GLN A 11 -5.75 0.22 28.38
N ILE A 12 -5.00 0.07 27.27
CA ILE A 12 -5.59 0.17 25.94
C ILE A 12 -6.56 -0.99 25.72
N GLU A 13 -7.78 -0.62 25.38
CA GLU A 13 -8.84 -1.53 25.01
C GLU A 13 -8.75 -1.89 23.55
N ASP A 14 -8.59 -0.90 22.66
CA ASP A 14 -8.51 -1.15 21.22
C ASP A 14 -7.85 0.03 20.48
N PHE A 15 -7.50 -0.23 19.22
CA PHE A 15 -7.11 0.80 18.27
C PHE A 15 -8.10 0.81 17.10
N TYR A 16 -8.34 2.00 16.58
CA TYR A 16 -9.17 2.21 15.41
C TYR A 16 -8.38 2.96 14.37
N VAL A 17 -8.56 2.57 13.11
CA VAL A 17 -7.87 3.15 11.97
C VAL A 17 -8.90 3.75 11.03
N GLY A 18 -8.72 5.03 10.68
CA GLY A 18 -9.57 5.73 9.73
C GLY A 18 -8.72 6.60 8.80
N PHE A 19 -9.23 6.91 7.60
CA PHE A 19 -8.53 7.68 6.57
C PHE A 19 -9.32 8.94 6.21
N GLY A 20 -8.61 10.05 6.01
CA GLY A 20 -9.23 11.31 5.58
C GLY A 20 -8.39 12.07 4.58
N SER A 21 -9.01 12.99 3.87
CA SER A 21 -8.36 13.87 2.89
C SER A 21 -7.58 15.03 3.52
N ASP A 22 -7.96 15.44 4.74
CA ASP A 22 -7.38 16.58 5.45
C ASP A 22 -7.06 16.20 6.92
N PRO A 23 -5.96 16.70 7.53
CA PRO A 23 -5.60 16.32 8.89
C PRO A 23 -6.62 16.77 9.97
N THR A 24 -7.50 17.72 9.64
CA THR A 24 -8.58 18.18 10.53
C THR A 24 -9.73 17.18 10.64
N GLU A 25 -9.86 16.23 9.71
CA GLU A 25 -10.89 15.19 9.67
C GLU A 25 -10.62 14.04 10.66
N ARG A 26 -9.61 14.17 11.53
CA ARG A 26 -9.22 13.16 12.52
C ARG A 26 -10.33 12.70 13.46
N GLU A 27 -11.39 13.49 13.66
CA GLU A 27 -12.54 13.07 14.47
C GLU A 27 -13.58 12.30 13.64
N TYR A 28 -13.76 12.68 12.38
CA TYR A 28 -14.75 12.11 11.45
C TYR A 28 -14.10 11.92 10.06
N PRO A 29 -13.35 10.83 9.85
CA PRO A 29 -12.62 10.62 8.61
C PRO A 29 -13.57 10.40 7.43
N ASN A 30 -13.29 11.00 6.28
CA ASN A 30 -14.21 11.01 5.13
C ASN A 30 -13.93 9.92 4.06
N ILE A 31 -12.74 9.33 4.05
CA ILE A 31 -12.35 8.27 3.09
C ILE A 31 -12.65 6.89 3.68
N LEU A 32 -12.27 6.67 4.94
CA LEU A 32 -12.50 5.42 5.66
C LEU A 32 -12.86 5.72 7.11
N ASP A 33 -14.10 5.42 7.49
CA ASP A 33 -14.54 5.45 8.89
C ASP A 33 -13.65 4.58 9.78
N TYR A 34 -13.57 4.94 11.06
CA TYR A 34 -12.78 4.22 12.04
C TYR A 34 -13.16 2.74 12.13
N LYS A 35 -12.22 1.87 11.76
CA LYS A 35 -12.31 0.41 11.89
C LYS A 35 -11.39 -0.09 12.98
N SER A 36 -11.92 -0.96 13.85
CA SER A 36 -11.14 -1.62 14.90
C SER A 36 -10.00 -2.45 14.31
N SER A 37 -8.86 -2.49 15.00
CA SER A 37 -7.75 -3.39 14.72
C SER A 37 -7.80 -4.70 15.52
N ASP A 38 -8.89 -4.97 16.25
CA ASP A 38 -9.02 -6.08 17.20
C ASP A 38 -7.87 -6.11 18.22
N ARG A 39 -7.50 -4.95 18.77
CA ARG A 39 -6.39 -4.78 19.72
C ARG A 39 -5.00 -5.06 19.13
N LYS A 40 -4.89 -5.25 17.82
CA LYS A 40 -3.62 -5.53 17.15
C LYS A 40 -2.88 -4.23 16.88
N LEU A 41 -1.55 -4.32 16.89
CA LEU A 41 -0.64 -3.20 16.54
C LEU A 41 -0.39 -3.11 15.04
N ASN A 42 -1.17 -3.84 14.25
CA ASN A 42 -1.12 -3.80 12.80
C ASN A 42 -2.52 -3.72 12.22
N PHE A 43 -2.60 -3.09 11.05
CA PHE A 43 -3.83 -2.99 10.29
C PHE A 43 -3.51 -3.18 8.81
N ARG A 44 -4.38 -3.95 8.14
CA ARG A 44 -4.30 -4.22 6.71
C ARG A 44 -5.62 -3.80 6.08
N HIS A 45 -5.52 -2.87 5.15
CA HIS A 45 -6.63 -2.45 4.29
C HIS A 45 -6.25 -2.75 2.84
N GLN A 46 -7.18 -3.27 2.05
CA GLN A 46 -7.00 -3.40 0.60
C GLN A 46 -7.47 -2.11 -0.07
N HIS A 47 -6.69 -1.68 -1.06
CA HIS A 47 -6.74 -0.38 -1.72
C HIS A 47 -7.96 -0.17 -2.65
N GLU A 48 -9.13 -0.75 -2.37
CA GLU A 48 -10.22 -0.72 -3.36
C GLU A 48 -10.87 0.67 -3.56
N ALA A 49 -10.52 1.69 -2.77
CA ALA A 49 -11.23 2.98 -2.79
C ALA A 49 -10.37 4.25 -2.55
N ILE A 50 -9.04 4.16 -2.48
CA ILE A 50 -8.20 5.36 -2.34
C ILE A 50 -7.72 5.73 -3.74
N GLY A 51 -8.11 6.89 -4.27
CA GLY A 51 -7.70 7.31 -5.61
C GLY A 51 -6.18 7.53 -5.67
N SER A 52 -5.52 7.00 -6.69
CA SER A 52 -4.06 7.02 -6.89
C SER A 52 -3.41 8.41 -7.08
N THR A 53 -4.15 9.49 -6.88
CA THR A 53 -3.69 10.85 -7.18
C THR A 53 -4.00 11.85 -6.07
N GLU A 54 -4.63 11.41 -4.98
CA GLU A 54 -5.03 12.30 -3.89
C GLU A 54 -4.20 12.02 -2.63
N LEU A 55 -3.72 13.10 -2.02
CA LEU A 55 -3.08 13.01 -0.71
C LEU A 55 -4.14 12.65 0.32
N PHE A 56 -3.80 11.74 1.21
CA PHE A 56 -4.64 11.39 2.35
C PHE A 56 -3.82 11.25 3.63
N TYR A 57 -4.53 11.20 4.74
CA TYR A 57 -4.01 11.06 6.08
C TYR A 57 -4.58 9.78 6.69
N ILE A 58 -3.75 9.10 7.47
CA ILE A 58 -4.16 7.96 8.28
C ILE A 58 -4.26 8.42 9.73
N PHE A 59 -5.38 8.12 10.37
CA PHE A 59 -5.62 8.38 11.77
C PHE A 59 -5.63 7.07 12.55
N ILE A 60 -4.86 7.01 13.63
CA ILE A 60 -4.84 5.88 14.56
C ILE A 60 -5.41 6.38 15.89
N LYS A 61 -6.63 5.98 16.21
CA LYS A 61 -7.34 6.32 17.45
C LYS A 61 -7.17 5.19 18.46
N ALA A 62 -6.44 5.43 19.54
CA ALA A 62 -6.33 4.51 20.67
C ALA A 62 -7.43 4.81 21.68
N VAL A 63 -8.11 3.77 22.17
CA VAL A 63 -9.17 3.88 23.20
C VAL A 63 -8.77 3.03 24.39
N ASN A 64 -8.81 3.61 25.60
CA ASN A 64 -8.57 2.86 26.83
C ASN A 64 -9.87 2.29 27.42
N LYS A 65 -9.76 1.41 28.42
CA LYS A 65 -10.92 0.79 29.11
C LYS A 65 -11.85 1.79 29.80
N ALA A 66 -11.43 3.04 29.99
CA ALA A 66 -12.23 4.12 30.57
C ALA A 66 -12.91 4.98 29.48
N GLY A 67 -12.77 4.63 28.20
CA GLY A 67 -13.32 5.39 27.07
C GLY A 67 -12.53 6.64 26.69
N ILE A 68 -11.35 6.88 27.29
CA ILE A 68 -10.49 8.00 26.92
C ILE A 68 -9.77 7.66 25.61
N THR A 69 -9.78 8.62 24.69
CA THR A 69 -9.23 8.44 23.35
C THR A 69 -8.04 9.36 23.08
N SER A 70 -7.04 8.86 22.38
CA SER A 70 -5.95 9.65 21.78
C SER A 70 -5.87 9.33 20.28
N VAL A 71 -5.52 10.31 19.45
CA VAL A 71 -5.43 10.14 17.99
C VAL A 71 -4.06 10.56 17.51
N ALA A 72 -3.37 9.65 16.81
CA ALA A 72 -2.16 9.95 16.05
C ALA A 72 -2.51 10.14 14.57
N THR A 73 -1.89 11.13 13.93
CA THR A 73 -2.08 11.43 12.51
C THR A 73 -0.79 11.13 11.75
N LEU A 74 -0.92 10.41 10.64
CA LEU A 74 0.15 10.06 9.71
C LEU A 74 -0.18 10.66 8.34
N GLY A 75 0.78 11.33 7.72
CA GLY A 75 0.64 11.86 6.37
C GLY A 75 1.21 13.27 6.19
N PRO A 76 0.98 13.88 5.01
CA PRO A 76 0.17 13.33 3.92
C PRO A 76 0.85 12.14 3.23
N ILE A 77 0.04 11.21 2.72
CA ILE A 77 0.46 10.02 1.97
C ILE A 77 -0.13 10.13 0.57
N LEU A 78 0.70 9.86 -0.44
CA LEU A 78 0.28 9.69 -1.83
C LEU A 78 0.53 8.22 -2.20
N ILE A 79 -0.44 7.59 -2.86
CA ILE A 79 -0.24 6.26 -3.45
C ILE A 79 -0.03 6.45 -4.94
N ASP A 80 1.15 6.10 -5.43
CA ASP A 80 1.41 6.06 -6.86
C ASP A 80 0.95 4.71 -7.41
N GLU A 81 -0.07 4.73 -8.27
CA GLU A 81 -0.50 3.55 -9.04
C GLU A 81 -0.12 3.66 -10.52
N THR A 82 0.82 4.55 -10.87
CA THR A 82 1.25 4.73 -12.26
C THR A 82 1.82 3.40 -12.76
N PRO A 83 1.17 2.75 -13.75
CA PRO A 83 1.67 1.49 -14.26
C PRO A 83 3.02 1.73 -14.96
N PRO A 84 3.94 0.75 -14.93
CA PRO A 84 5.21 0.87 -15.62
C PRO A 84 4.99 1.10 -17.11
N LEU A 85 5.78 1.99 -17.71
CA LEU A 85 5.65 2.33 -19.12
C LEU A 85 6.28 1.25 -19.99
N TRP A 86 5.47 0.63 -20.84
CA TRP A 86 5.94 -0.24 -21.92
C TRP A 86 6.23 0.60 -23.17
N ARG A 87 7.50 0.66 -23.61
CA ARG A 87 7.88 1.49 -24.78
C ARG A 87 8.34 0.74 -26.03
N SER A 88 8.50 -0.60 -26.02
CA SER A 88 9.04 -1.32 -27.20
C SER A 88 8.41 -2.68 -27.46
N ILE A 89 8.23 -3.04 -28.73
CA ILE A 89 7.78 -4.39 -29.12
C ILE A 89 8.83 -5.41 -28.64
N PRO A 90 8.45 -6.49 -27.94
CA PRO A 90 9.39 -7.48 -27.48
C PRO A 90 9.91 -8.28 -28.68
N ASN A 91 11.19 -8.63 -28.66
CA ASN A 91 11.76 -9.58 -29.60
C ASN A 91 11.18 -10.96 -29.29
N VAL A 92 10.53 -11.58 -30.27
CA VAL A 92 9.99 -12.94 -30.13
C VAL A 92 10.86 -13.88 -30.95
N SER A 93 11.39 -14.91 -30.30
CA SER A 93 12.12 -15.99 -30.96
C SER A 93 11.59 -17.36 -30.51
N ILE A 94 11.80 -18.37 -31.35
CA ILE A 94 11.45 -19.75 -31.04
C ILE A 94 12.76 -20.52 -30.87
N ASP A 95 12.93 -21.15 -29.72
CA ASP A 95 14.07 -22.01 -29.38
C ASP A 95 13.58 -23.42 -29.03
N GLY A 96 13.61 -24.32 -30.02
CA GLY A 96 13.01 -25.65 -29.91
C GLY A 96 11.50 -25.59 -29.68
N GLU A 97 11.04 -26.12 -28.53
CA GLU A 97 9.62 -26.08 -28.11
C GLU A 97 9.27 -24.85 -27.27
N LYS A 98 10.18 -23.86 -27.14
CA LYS A 98 9.98 -22.66 -26.33
C LYS A 98 9.74 -21.45 -27.20
N VAL A 99 8.78 -20.61 -26.78
CA VAL A 99 8.65 -19.24 -27.27
C VAL A 99 9.37 -18.33 -26.27
N VAL A 100 10.42 -17.66 -26.72
CA VAL A 100 11.23 -16.75 -25.91
C VAL A 100 10.83 -15.32 -26.26
N PHE A 101 10.40 -14.59 -25.23
CA PHE A 101 10.19 -13.16 -25.30
C PHE A 101 11.42 -12.47 -24.70
N GLY A 102 12.13 -11.70 -25.51
CA GLY A 102 13.28 -10.89 -25.11
C GLY A 102 13.02 -9.41 -25.36
N TRP A 103 13.79 -8.56 -24.71
CA TRP A 103 13.75 -7.11 -24.88
C TRP A 103 15.14 -6.55 -24.62
N GLU A 104 15.39 -5.33 -25.09
CA GLU A 104 16.67 -4.66 -24.81
C GLU A 104 16.73 -4.20 -23.34
N ALA A 105 17.93 -4.12 -22.78
CA ALA A 105 18.11 -3.62 -21.42
C ALA A 105 17.56 -2.20 -21.31
N GLY A 106 16.73 -1.93 -20.29
CA GLY A 106 16.06 -0.63 -20.11
C GLY A 106 14.68 -0.50 -20.79
N THR A 107 14.13 -1.60 -21.34
CA THR A 107 12.77 -1.62 -21.91
C THR A 107 11.67 -1.39 -20.87
N PHE A 108 11.87 -1.89 -19.65
CA PHE A 108 10.99 -1.63 -18.51
C PHE A 108 11.60 -0.51 -17.70
N PHE A 109 10.86 0.59 -17.58
CA PHE A 109 11.21 1.70 -16.70
C PHE A 109 10.07 1.89 -15.70
N ASP A 110 10.44 1.78 -14.43
CA ASP A 110 9.61 2.05 -13.28
C ASP A 110 10.49 2.87 -12.34
N GLU A 111 10.03 4.06 -11.96
CA GLU A 111 10.78 4.97 -11.09
C GLU A 111 10.97 4.37 -9.68
N GLU A 112 10.12 3.42 -9.28
CA GLU A 112 10.17 2.75 -7.98
C GLU A 112 10.93 1.41 -8.03
N GLN A 113 11.12 0.81 -9.21
CA GLN A 113 11.74 -0.49 -9.33
C GLN A 113 13.27 -0.44 -9.35
N THR A 114 13.90 -1.07 -8.35
CA THR A 114 15.37 -1.21 -8.27
C THR A 114 15.87 -2.47 -8.99
N GLY A 115 16.30 -2.31 -10.24
CA GLY A 115 17.12 -3.31 -10.97
C GLY A 115 16.49 -3.82 -12.28
N PRO A 116 17.32 -4.24 -13.27
CA PRO A 116 16.85 -4.61 -14.61
C PRO A 116 16.18 -5.99 -14.61
N ILE A 117 14.94 -6.08 -15.11
CA ILE A 117 14.32 -7.36 -15.48
C ILE A 117 14.86 -7.75 -16.86
N ASN A 118 15.60 -8.85 -16.95
CA ASN A 118 16.29 -9.23 -18.19
C ASN A 118 15.59 -10.33 -19.01
N GLN A 119 14.63 -11.07 -18.45
CA GLN A 119 13.80 -12.05 -19.19
C GLN A 119 12.61 -12.56 -18.37
N ILE A 120 11.54 -12.98 -19.06
CA ILE A 120 10.45 -13.80 -18.53
C ILE A 120 10.27 -14.98 -19.48
N VAL A 121 10.30 -16.22 -18.94
CA VAL A 121 10.24 -17.45 -19.75
C VAL A 121 8.93 -18.18 -19.46
N PHE A 122 8.13 -18.42 -20.51
CA PHE A 122 6.94 -19.28 -20.43
C PHE A 122 7.24 -20.66 -21.02
N GLN A 123 7.04 -21.71 -20.24
CA GLN A 123 7.13 -23.09 -20.71
C GLN A 123 5.71 -23.67 -20.79
N PHE A 124 5.22 -23.92 -22.00
CA PHE A 124 4.00 -24.71 -22.15
C PHE A 124 4.37 -26.19 -21.94
N ARG A 125 3.82 -26.80 -20.89
CA ARG A 125 3.83 -28.25 -20.76
C ARG A 125 2.53 -28.78 -21.35
N LYS A 126 2.67 -29.79 -22.20
CA LYS A 126 1.54 -30.54 -22.76
C LYS A 126 0.98 -31.52 -21.72
#